data_AF-W4FLY6-F1
#
_entry.id   AF-W4FLY6-F1
#
_cell.length_a   1.000
_cell.length_b   1.000
_cell.length_c   1.000
_cell.angle_alpha   90.00
_cell.angle_beta   90.00
_cell.angle_gamma   90.00
#
_symmetry.space_group_name_H-M   'P 1'
#
loop_
_entity.id
_entity.type
_entity.pdbx_description
1 polymer ?
#
loop_
_entity_poly.entity_id
_entity_poly.type
_entity_poly.pdbx_seq_one_letter_code
_entity_poly.pdbx_strand_id
1 'polypeptide(L)'
;MRKANIVALQETKLKDSHHLSTFTYHIQHALGHGKCFIAVNDPRANPDYVPALNEDIAHRSGGVALVFDDTVPRHMTELDVAYKYMVVNTHWQETPVYFHCVYAPVQPTERVAFYDSLPRDFPEDSIHVVMGDLNLPFDLYLDADKPHHVHTVGRINCLEWLAALRVTDAWRMHHDEDQTATSQATTNGRTHT
;
A
#
# COMPACT_ATOMS: atom_id res chain seq x y z
N MET A 1 -6.40 -16.62 22.73
CA MET A 1 -6.69 -15.87 21.49
C MET A 1 -5.77 -16.37 20.40
N ARG A 2 -6.31 -16.73 19.23
CA ARG A 2 -5.50 -17.02 18.05
C ARG A 2 -5.05 -15.68 17.47
N LYS A 3 -3.78 -15.56 17.10
CA LYS A 3 -3.25 -14.33 16.47
C LYS A 3 -3.67 -14.36 15.00
N ALA A 4 -4.23 -13.26 14.53
CA ALA A 4 -4.41 -13.01 13.11
C ALA A 4 -3.24 -12.14 12.63
N ASN A 5 -2.57 -12.56 11.56
CA ASN A 5 -1.49 -11.84 10.90
C ASN A 5 -1.99 -11.29 9.57
N ILE A 6 -1.70 -10.02 9.36
CA ILE A 6 -2.05 -9.28 8.16
C ILE A 6 -0.78 -8.63 7.65
N VAL A 7 -0.46 -8.85 6.38
CA VAL A 7 0.77 -8.34 5.76
C VAL A 7 0.39 -7.55 4.52
N ALA A 8 0.82 -6.29 4.47
CA ALA A 8 0.74 -5.44 3.28
C ALA A 8 2.10 -5.39 2.59
N LEU A 9 2.11 -5.61 1.28
CA LEU A 9 3.30 -5.60 0.43
C LEU A 9 3.11 -4.55 -0.66
N GLN A 10 4.14 -3.74 -0.86
CA GLN A 10 4.22 -2.76 -1.94
C GLN A 10 5.38 -3.10 -2.86
N GLU A 11 5.35 -2.57 -4.08
CA GLU A 11 6.37 -2.85 -5.10
C GLU A 11 6.55 -4.34 -5.37
N THR A 12 5.44 -5.08 -5.48
CA THR A 12 5.48 -6.53 -5.76
C THR A 12 6.21 -6.84 -7.07
N LYS A 13 6.19 -5.90 -8.04
CA LYS A 13 6.95 -5.98 -9.30
C LYS A 13 6.74 -7.32 -10.02
N LEU A 14 5.49 -7.81 -9.99
CA LEU A 14 5.14 -9.06 -10.63
C LEU A 14 5.37 -8.93 -12.13
N LYS A 15 5.79 -10.03 -12.74
CA LYS A 15 6.15 -10.04 -14.16
C LYS A 15 4.95 -10.41 -15.02
N ASP A 16 4.24 -11.44 -14.59
CA ASP A 16 3.16 -12.10 -15.31
C ASP A 16 2.36 -12.98 -14.32
N SER A 17 1.32 -13.65 -14.82
CA SER A 17 0.49 -14.58 -14.06
C SER A 17 1.27 -15.80 -13.52
N HIS A 18 2.34 -16.21 -14.19
CA HIS A 18 3.21 -17.29 -13.71
C HIS A 18 4.03 -16.85 -12.50
N HIS A 19 4.54 -15.62 -12.50
CA HIS A 19 5.21 -15.03 -11.35
C HIS A 19 4.26 -14.90 -10.15
N LEU A 20 2.99 -14.51 -10.38
CA LEU A 20 1.96 -14.50 -9.33
C LEU A 20 1.72 -15.91 -8.75
N SER A 21 1.67 -16.93 -9.59
CA SER A 21 1.48 -18.32 -9.14
C SER A 21 2.65 -18.80 -8.27
N THR A 22 3.88 -18.45 -8.66
CA THR A 22 5.09 -18.76 -7.87
C THR A 22 5.10 -18.01 -6.54
N PHE A 23 4.77 -16.71 -6.56
CA PHE A 23 4.60 -15.89 -5.35
C PHE A 23 3.58 -16.51 -4.39
N THR A 24 2.40 -16.86 -4.91
CA THR A 24 1.30 -17.49 -4.16
C THR A 24 1.73 -18.82 -3.55
N TYR A 25 2.39 -19.67 -4.33
CA TYR A 25 2.90 -20.97 -3.88
C TYR A 25 3.84 -20.82 -2.68
N HIS A 26 4.81 -19.89 -2.74
CA HIS A 26 5.75 -19.70 -1.64
C HIS A 26 5.09 -19.18 -0.36
N ILE A 27 4.15 -18.25 -0.46
CA ILE A 27 3.40 -17.75 0.70
C ILE A 27 2.55 -18.87 1.32
N GLN A 28 1.81 -19.62 0.49
CA GLN A 28 1.00 -20.74 0.95
C GLN A 28 1.85 -21.87 1.55
N HIS A 29 3.05 -22.12 1.02
CA HIS A 29 3.97 -23.09 1.60
C HIS A 29 4.47 -22.63 2.97
N ALA A 30 4.80 -21.35 3.13
CA ALA A 30 5.28 -20.80 4.40
C ALA A 30 4.20 -20.75 5.49
N LEU A 31 2.97 -20.37 5.13
CA LEU A 31 1.86 -20.19 6.08
C LEU A 31 0.96 -21.43 6.22
N GLY A 32 1.11 -22.40 5.32
CA GLY A 32 0.29 -23.60 5.22
C GLY A 32 -0.80 -23.46 4.16
N HIS A 33 -0.93 -24.50 3.33
CA HIS A 33 -1.84 -24.51 2.19
C HIS A 33 -3.30 -24.30 2.63
N GLY A 34 -3.99 -23.37 1.97
CA GLY A 34 -5.38 -23.03 2.27
C GLY A 34 -5.62 -22.30 3.59
N LYS A 35 -4.55 -21.85 4.28
CA LYS A 35 -4.67 -21.13 5.56
C LYS A 35 -4.59 -19.61 5.44
N CYS A 36 -4.28 -19.11 4.25
CA CYS A 36 -4.17 -17.69 3.98
C CYS A 36 -5.01 -17.26 2.78
N PHE A 37 -5.53 -16.05 2.86
CA PHE A 37 -6.06 -15.32 1.72
C PHE A 37 -4.99 -14.37 1.18
N ILE A 38 -4.89 -14.28 -0.14
CA ILE A 38 -3.94 -13.41 -0.83
C ILE A 38 -4.71 -12.60 -1.87
N ALA A 39 -4.71 -11.28 -1.72
CA ALA A 39 -5.18 -10.33 -2.73
C ALA A 39 -3.97 -9.64 -3.37
N VAL A 40 -4.05 -9.39 -4.68
CA VAL A 40 -3.01 -8.71 -5.44
C VAL A 40 -3.66 -7.74 -6.42
N ASN A 41 -3.19 -6.50 -6.42
CA ASN A 41 -3.48 -5.53 -7.47
C ASN A 41 -2.19 -5.22 -8.23
N ASP A 42 -1.98 -6.00 -9.28
CA ASP A 42 -0.95 -5.81 -10.30
C ASP A 42 -1.55 -6.27 -11.64
N PRO A 43 -1.94 -5.34 -12.54
CA PRO A 43 -2.52 -5.69 -13.83
C PRO A 43 -1.74 -6.72 -14.63
N ARG A 44 -0.39 -6.77 -14.54
CA ARG A 44 0.45 -7.75 -15.25
C ARG A 44 0.19 -9.18 -14.82
N ALA A 45 -0.36 -9.38 -13.64
CA ALA A 45 -0.73 -10.70 -13.16
C ALA A 45 -1.97 -11.27 -13.87
N ASN A 46 -2.73 -10.44 -14.59
CA ASN A 46 -3.83 -10.88 -15.45
C ASN A 46 -3.27 -11.45 -16.77
N PRO A 47 -3.60 -12.71 -17.16
CA PRO A 47 -3.21 -13.27 -18.45
C PRO A 47 -3.63 -12.44 -19.68
N ASP A 48 -4.73 -11.69 -19.56
CA ASP A 48 -5.28 -10.85 -20.63
C ASP A 48 -4.73 -9.42 -20.60
N TYR A 49 -3.70 -9.16 -19.78
CA TYR A 49 -3.08 -7.85 -19.69
C TYR A 49 -2.45 -7.43 -21.01
N VAL A 50 -2.89 -6.28 -21.52
CA VAL A 50 -2.28 -5.63 -22.67
C VAL A 50 -1.58 -4.36 -22.17
N PRO A 51 -0.24 -4.29 -22.22
CA PRO A 51 0.50 -3.09 -21.83
C PRO A 51 0.06 -1.87 -22.62
N ALA A 52 0.07 -0.70 -21.98
CA ALA A 52 -0.16 0.56 -22.71
C ALA A 52 0.98 0.83 -23.70
N LEU A 53 0.72 1.57 -24.78
CA LEU A 53 1.71 1.86 -25.84
C LEU A 53 3.04 2.45 -25.33
N ASN A 54 3.01 3.15 -24.20
CA ASN A 54 4.18 3.81 -23.61
C ASN A 54 4.68 3.11 -22.34
N GLU A 55 4.16 1.92 -22.03
CA GLU A 55 4.60 1.17 -20.86
C GLU A 55 5.90 0.43 -21.16
N ASP A 56 6.91 0.69 -20.32
CA ASP A 56 8.16 -0.03 -20.38
C ASP A 56 8.04 -1.38 -19.66
N ILE A 57 7.74 -2.43 -20.43
CA ILE A 57 7.62 -3.80 -19.92
C ILE A 57 8.92 -4.38 -19.35
N ALA A 58 10.08 -3.79 -19.68
CA ALA A 58 11.36 -4.20 -19.11
C ALA A 58 11.57 -3.60 -17.71
N HIS A 59 11.06 -2.40 -17.46
CA HIS A 59 11.14 -1.70 -16.17
C HIS A 59 9.89 -1.94 -15.32
N ARG A 60 9.89 -3.07 -14.59
CA ARG A 60 8.81 -3.40 -13.66
C ARG A 60 8.80 -2.47 -12.45
N SER A 61 7.68 -1.75 -12.29
CA SER A 61 7.41 -0.93 -11.10
C SER A 61 6.00 -1.20 -10.54
N GLY A 62 5.78 -0.82 -9.28
CA GLY A 62 4.47 -0.90 -8.63
C GLY A 62 4.00 -2.31 -8.29
N GLY A 63 2.69 -2.42 -8.04
CA GLY A 63 2.01 -3.63 -7.59
C GLY A 63 1.89 -3.64 -6.06
N VAL A 64 0.72 -4.01 -5.57
CA VAL A 64 0.43 -4.15 -4.13
C VAL A 64 -0.21 -5.50 -3.84
N ALA A 65 0.03 -6.03 -2.64
CA ALA A 65 -0.57 -7.28 -2.18
C ALA A 65 -0.92 -7.23 -0.68
N LEU A 66 -1.95 -7.98 -0.30
CA LEU A 66 -2.39 -8.16 1.07
C LEU A 66 -2.52 -9.66 1.33
N VAL A 67 -1.92 -10.11 2.43
CA VAL A 67 -1.95 -11.50 2.89
C VAL A 67 -2.61 -11.52 4.27
N PHE A 68 -3.60 -12.38 4.44
CA PHE A 68 -4.30 -12.60 5.70
C PHE A 68 -4.18 -14.06 6.09
N ASP A 69 -3.89 -14.36 7.35
CA ASP A 69 -4.17 -15.69 7.90
C ASP A 69 -5.56 -15.72 8.57
N ASP A 70 -6.27 -16.82 8.39
CA ASP A 70 -7.42 -17.21 9.23
C ASP A 70 -8.67 -16.28 9.28
N THR A 71 -8.84 -15.34 8.34
CA THR A 71 -10.09 -14.55 8.19
C THR A 71 -10.89 -14.99 6.94
N VAL A 72 -12.15 -14.53 6.81
CA VAL A 72 -12.94 -14.62 5.56
C VAL A 72 -12.98 -13.24 4.89
N PRO A 73 -11.87 -12.79 4.28
CA PRO A 73 -11.81 -11.48 3.65
C PRO A 73 -12.34 -11.52 2.21
N ARG A 74 -12.64 -10.33 1.68
CA ARG A 74 -13.03 -10.10 0.28
C ARG A 74 -12.25 -8.92 -0.29
N HIS A 75 -11.57 -9.11 -1.41
CA HIS A 75 -10.96 -8.01 -2.17
C HIS A 75 -12.06 -7.19 -2.86
N MET A 76 -12.03 -5.87 -2.66
CA MET A 76 -12.91 -4.87 -3.29
C MET A 76 -12.27 -4.36 -4.59
N THR A 77 -12.20 -5.21 -5.61
CA THR A 77 -11.54 -4.88 -6.90
C THR A 77 -12.11 -3.63 -7.58
N GLU A 78 -13.37 -3.30 -7.31
CA GLU A 78 -14.05 -2.10 -7.80
C GLU A 78 -13.44 -0.78 -7.28
N LEU A 79 -12.65 -0.85 -6.21
CA LEU A 79 -11.96 0.30 -5.61
C LEU A 79 -10.48 0.38 -5.99
N ASP A 80 -9.97 -0.55 -6.80
CA ASP A 80 -8.55 -0.64 -7.12
C ASP A 80 -8.09 0.56 -7.95
N VAL A 81 -6.94 1.12 -7.59
CA VAL A 81 -6.13 1.95 -8.49
C VAL A 81 -4.96 1.08 -8.92
N ALA A 82 -4.93 0.72 -10.21
CA ALA A 82 -3.94 -0.19 -10.79
C ALA A 82 -2.52 0.05 -10.23
N TYR A 83 -1.88 -1.01 -9.76
CA TYR A 83 -0.53 -1.02 -9.16
C TYR A 83 -0.33 -0.29 -7.82
N LYS A 84 -1.30 0.53 -7.38
CA LYS A 84 -1.05 1.59 -6.40
C LYS A 84 -1.93 1.50 -5.16
N TYR A 85 -3.14 0.99 -5.30
CA TYR A 85 -4.11 1.00 -4.20
C TYR A 85 -5.08 -0.16 -4.33
N MET A 86 -5.35 -0.84 -3.22
CA MET A 86 -6.45 -1.80 -3.14
C MET A 86 -7.03 -1.85 -1.74
N VAL A 87 -8.24 -2.40 -1.64
CA VAL A 87 -8.95 -2.57 -0.37
C VAL A 87 -9.40 -4.01 -0.20
N VAL A 88 -9.17 -4.56 0.98
CA VAL A 88 -9.73 -5.84 1.40
C VAL A 88 -10.66 -5.62 2.58
N ASN A 89 -11.90 -6.07 2.45
CA ASN A 89 -12.90 -6.03 3.50
C ASN A 89 -12.94 -7.35 4.27
N THR A 90 -13.20 -7.28 5.57
CA THR A 90 -13.64 -8.41 6.38
C THR A 90 -14.59 -7.91 7.48
N HIS A 91 -15.01 -8.79 8.39
CA HIS A 91 -15.83 -8.43 9.53
C HIS A 91 -15.17 -8.88 10.82
N TRP A 92 -15.19 -8.01 11.83
CA TRP A 92 -14.88 -8.35 13.21
C TRP A 92 -16.17 -8.33 14.01
N GLN A 93 -16.72 -9.52 14.24
CA GLN A 93 -18.10 -9.67 14.71
C GLN A 93 -19.07 -8.98 13.73
N GLU A 94 -19.81 -7.97 14.17
CA GLU A 94 -20.75 -7.21 13.33
C GLU A 94 -20.11 -5.99 12.67
N THR A 95 -18.88 -5.62 13.06
CA THR A 95 -18.21 -4.42 12.57
C THR A 95 -17.47 -4.68 11.25
N PRO A 96 -17.78 -3.95 10.17
CA PRO A 96 -17.01 -4.02 8.92
C PRO A 96 -15.61 -3.46 9.13
N VAL A 97 -14.60 -4.14 8.60
CA VAL A 97 -13.20 -3.71 8.68
C VAL A 97 -12.58 -3.69 7.29
N TYR A 98 -11.97 -2.57 6.94
CA TYR A 98 -11.34 -2.33 5.64
C TYR A 98 -9.83 -2.14 5.80
N PHE A 99 -9.07 -2.99 5.12
CA PHE A 99 -7.62 -2.91 5.04
C PHE A 99 -7.24 -2.30 3.70
N HIS A 100 -6.58 -1.15 3.76
CA HIS A 100 -6.10 -0.43 2.59
C HIS A 100 -4.61 -0.70 2.43
N CYS A 101 -4.19 -1.13 1.25
CA CYS A 101 -2.78 -1.24 0.90
C CYS A 101 -2.43 -0.19 -0.14
N VAL A 102 -1.54 0.73 0.23
CA VAL A 102 -1.19 1.90 -0.57
C VAL A 102 0.28 1.81 -1.00
N TYR A 103 0.54 2.12 -2.26
CA TYR A 103 1.85 2.48 -2.78
C TYR A 103 1.69 3.78 -3.58
N ALA A 104 1.77 4.91 -2.88
CA ALA A 104 1.54 6.22 -3.48
C ALA A 104 2.63 6.56 -4.53
N PRO A 105 2.34 7.43 -5.52
CA PRO A 105 3.35 7.86 -6.47
C PRO A 105 4.57 8.51 -5.79
N VAL A 106 5.77 8.10 -6.22
CA VAL A 106 7.02 8.79 -5.84
C VAL A 106 7.04 10.20 -6.46
N GLN A 107 6.45 10.35 -7.65
CA GLN A 107 6.46 11.62 -8.35
C GLN A 107 5.51 12.64 -7.70
N PRO A 108 6.03 13.80 -7.25
CA PRO A 108 5.26 14.83 -6.58
C PRO A 108 4.05 15.31 -7.37
N THR A 109 4.21 15.43 -8.69
CA THR A 109 3.18 15.89 -9.62
C THR A 109 1.98 14.96 -9.71
N GLU A 110 2.13 13.70 -9.30
CA GLU A 110 1.07 12.68 -9.39
C GLU A 110 0.33 12.47 -8.06
N ARG A 111 0.95 12.82 -6.92
CA ARG A 111 0.42 12.53 -5.58
C ARG A 111 -0.92 13.21 -5.30
N VAL A 112 -1.09 14.47 -5.70
CA VAL A 112 -2.35 15.22 -5.49
C VAL A 112 -3.53 14.49 -6.12
N ALA A 113 -3.46 14.27 -7.44
CA ALA A 113 -4.51 13.58 -8.19
C ALA A 113 -4.75 12.15 -7.69
N PHE A 114 -3.67 11.45 -7.30
CA PHE A 114 -3.76 10.12 -6.70
C PHE A 114 -4.60 10.13 -5.41
N TYR A 115 -4.26 10.95 -4.42
CA TYR A 115 -5.01 11.01 -3.16
C TYR A 115 -6.43 11.54 -3.33
N ASP A 116 -6.65 12.47 -4.25
CA ASP A 116 -8.00 12.96 -4.58
C ASP A 116 -8.88 11.85 -5.16
N SER A 117 -8.30 10.91 -5.92
CA SER A 117 -9.03 9.79 -6.52
C SER A 117 -9.41 8.67 -5.55
N LEU A 118 -8.81 8.60 -4.35
CA LEU A 118 -9.03 7.49 -3.43
C LEU A 118 -10.46 7.48 -2.85
N PRO A 119 -11.06 6.30 -2.64
CA PRO A 119 -12.42 6.20 -2.12
C PRO A 119 -12.51 6.74 -0.68
N ARG A 120 -13.65 7.34 -0.38
CA ARG A 120 -13.99 7.95 0.93
C ARG A 120 -15.35 7.49 1.46
N ASP A 121 -16.18 6.90 0.61
CA ASP A 121 -17.53 6.49 0.95
C ASP A 121 -17.52 5.03 1.43
N PHE A 122 -17.60 4.88 2.75
CA PHE A 122 -17.63 3.59 3.46
C PHE A 122 -18.69 3.65 4.57
N PRO A 123 -19.19 2.50 5.06
CA PRO A 123 -20.15 2.48 6.17
C PRO A 123 -19.67 3.28 7.39
N GLU A 124 -20.56 4.06 7.99
CA GLU A 124 -20.22 4.98 9.09
C GLU A 124 -19.69 4.26 10.33
N ASP A 125 -20.02 3.00 10.55
CA ASP A 125 -19.57 2.18 11.69
C ASP A 125 -18.32 1.34 11.39
N SER A 126 -17.72 1.49 10.21
CA SER A 126 -16.59 0.69 9.80
C SER A 126 -15.24 1.14 10.38
N ILE A 127 -14.35 0.17 10.55
CA ILE A 127 -12.96 0.37 10.99
C ILE A 127 -12.05 0.33 9.76
N HIS A 128 -11.11 1.28 9.68
CA HIS A 128 -10.13 1.36 8.61
C HIS A 128 -8.72 1.15 9.13
N VAL A 129 -7.97 0.30 8.44
CA VAL A 129 -6.54 0.11 8.68
C VAL A 129 -5.81 0.42 7.38
N VAL A 130 -5.05 1.52 7.36
CA VAL A 130 -4.25 1.93 6.21
C VAL A 130 -2.81 1.49 6.42
N MET A 131 -2.27 0.77 5.44
CA MET A 131 -0.90 0.27 5.44
C MET A 131 -0.22 0.57 4.12
N GLY A 132 1.11 0.61 4.17
CA GLY A 132 1.97 0.69 3.01
C GLY A 132 2.76 1.98 2.93
N ASP A 133 3.10 2.37 1.71
CA ASP A 133 4.01 3.48 1.45
C ASP A 133 3.24 4.67 0.88
N LEU A 134 3.14 5.73 1.69
CA LEU A 134 2.48 6.97 1.33
C LEU A 134 3.42 7.95 0.62
N ASN A 135 4.72 7.64 0.49
CA ASN A 135 5.71 8.50 -0.14
C ASN A 135 5.65 9.96 0.37
N LEU A 136 5.33 10.13 1.66
CA LEU A 136 5.08 11.42 2.31
C LEU A 136 5.57 11.36 3.78
N PRO A 137 6.36 12.35 4.23
CA PRO A 137 6.50 12.62 5.66
C PRO A 137 5.24 13.33 6.17
N PHE A 138 4.75 12.94 7.36
CA PHE A 138 3.62 13.62 8.00
C PHE A 138 4.07 14.74 8.92
N ASP A 139 5.18 14.56 9.62
CA ASP A 139 5.89 15.60 10.33
C ASP A 139 7.25 15.84 9.66
N LEU A 140 7.51 17.07 9.21
CA LEU A 140 8.76 17.39 8.48
C LEU A 140 10.00 17.43 9.37
N TYR A 141 9.82 17.55 10.67
CA TYR A 141 10.91 17.56 11.64
C TYR A 141 11.19 16.16 12.18
N LEU A 142 10.17 15.30 12.25
CA LEU A 142 10.30 13.96 12.81
C LEU A 142 10.45 12.85 11.76
N ASP A 143 9.86 13.03 10.58
CA ASP A 143 9.82 11.99 9.54
C ASP A 143 10.77 12.25 8.37
N ALA A 144 11.54 13.35 8.40
CA ALA A 144 12.45 13.71 7.32
C ALA A 144 13.81 14.20 7.83
N ASP A 145 14.88 13.54 7.41
CA ASP A 145 16.26 13.98 7.67
C ASP A 145 16.58 15.31 6.97
N LYS A 146 16.08 15.49 5.74
CA LYS A 146 16.26 16.71 4.94
C LYS A 146 14.93 17.15 4.36
N PRO A 147 14.16 17.98 5.08
CA PRO A 147 12.87 18.44 4.60
C PRO A 147 13.05 19.28 3.32
N HIS A 148 12.31 18.93 2.28
CA HIS A 148 12.28 19.65 1.01
C HIS A 148 10.83 19.79 0.54
N HIS A 149 10.47 20.94 -0.04
CA HIS A 149 9.09 21.24 -0.43
C HIS A 149 8.48 20.15 -1.33
N VAL A 150 9.31 19.59 -2.22
CA VAL A 150 8.94 18.49 -3.12
C VAL A 150 8.40 17.30 -2.34
N HIS A 151 8.94 16.99 -1.16
CA HIS A 151 8.47 15.87 -0.34
C HIS A 151 7.08 16.11 0.25
N THR A 152 6.59 17.35 0.32
CA THR A 152 5.27 17.68 0.91
C THR A 152 4.12 17.77 -0.09
N VAL A 153 4.40 17.72 -1.40
CA VAL A 153 3.34 17.83 -2.42
C VAL A 153 2.37 16.64 -2.30
N GLY A 154 1.08 16.94 -2.15
CA GLY A 154 0.03 15.95 -1.91
C GLY A 154 -0.21 15.60 -0.44
N ARG A 155 0.56 16.17 0.51
CA ARG A 155 0.38 15.92 1.96
C ARG A 155 -1.02 16.27 2.45
N ILE A 156 -1.56 17.42 2.05
CA ILE A 156 -2.90 17.85 2.47
C ILE A 156 -3.96 16.87 1.95
N ASN A 157 -3.91 16.50 0.67
CA ASN A 157 -4.85 15.55 0.07
C ASN A 157 -4.78 14.17 0.76
N CYS A 158 -3.58 13.73 1.13
CA CYS A 158 -3.39 12.51 1.91
C CYS A 158 -4.03 12.61 3.29
N LEU A 159 -3.80 13.71 4.02
CA LEU A 159 -4.39 13.95 5.33
C LEU A 159 -5.92 14.07 5.28
N GLU A 160 -6.47 14.73 4.26
CA GLU A 160 -7.91 14.81 4.03
C GLU A 160 -8.52 13.43 3.74
N TRP A 161 -7.83 12.60 2.95
CA TRP A 161 -8.24 11.22 2.71
C TRP A 161 -8.23 10.38 3.99
N LEU A 162 -7.14 10.43 4.77
CA LEU A 162 -7.06 9.72 6.06
C LEU A 162 -8.11 10.20 7.08
N ALA A 163 -8.36 11.50 7.12
CA ALA A 163 -9.37 12.10 7.98
C ALA A 163 -10.79 11.64 7.59
N ALA A 164 -11.09 11.53 6.29
CA ALA A 164 -12.36 10.98 5.80
C ALA A 164 -12.57 9.52 6.25
N LEU A 165 -11.49 8.74 6.37
CA LEU A 165 -11.51 7.37 6.90
C LEU A 165 -11.44 7.31 8.44
N ARG A 166 -11.29 8.45 9.11
CA ARG A 166 -11.08 8.58 10.57
C ARG A 166 -9.88 7.76 11.08
N VAL A 167 -8.84 7.67 10.26
CA VAL A 167 -7.60 6.94 10.57
C VAL A 167 -6.63 7.87 11.31
N THR A 168 -5.93 7.30 12.28
CA THR A 168 -4.86 7.97 13.03
C THR A 168 -3.52 7.29 12.77
N ASP A 169 -2.43 8.02 12.94
CA ASP A 169 -1.08 7.47 12.81
C ASP A 169 -0.72 6.63 14.04
N ALA A 170 -0.81 5.31 13.89
CA ALA A 170 -0.54 4.36 14.97
C ALA A 170 0.90 4.43 15.50
N TRP A 171 1.88 4.78 14.67
CA TRP A 171 3.27 4.93 15.14
C TRP A 171 3.39 6.15 16.02
N ARG A 172 2.91 7.31 15.54
CA ARG A 172 3.01 8.59 16.25
C ARG A 172 2.19 8.62 17.54
N MET A 173 1.16 7.79 17.68
CA MET A 173 0.43 7.61 18.95
C MET A 173 1.27 6.98 20.07
N HIS A 174 2.29 6.19 19.73
CA HIS A 174 3.15 5.50 20.69
C HIS A 174 4.58 6.06 20.75
N HIS A 175 4.95 6.86 19.75
CA HIS A 175 6.28 7.42 19.52
C HIS A 175 6.14 8.88 19.08
N ASP A 176 5.59 9.74 19.95
CA ASP A 176 5.21 11.12 19.60
C ASP A 176 6.41 11.99 19.20
N GLU A 177 7.55 11.83 19.84
CA GLU A 177 8.76 12.66 19.60
C GLU A 177 9.89 11.94 18.84
N ASP A 178 9.75 10.63 18.56
CA ASP A 178 10.84 9.86 17.96
C ASP A 178 11.09 10.26 16.49
N GLN A 179 12.35 10.47 16.15
CA GLN A 179 12.83 10.68 14.78
C GLN A 179 13.26 9.34 14.18
N THR A 180 12.40 8.75 13.37
CA THR A 180 12.64 7.43 12.76
C THR A 180 12.24 7.43 11.30
N ALA A 181 13.12 6.95 10.43
CA ALA A 181 12.87 6.83 9.00
C ALA A 181 12.65 5.36 8.60
N THR A 182 11.66 5.12 7.76
CA THR A 182 11.37 3.80 7.15
C THR A 182 12.07 3.60 5.79
N SER A 183 12.61 4.67 5.21
CA SER A 183 13.36 4.64 3.95
C SER A 183 14.59 5.56 4.01
N GLN A 184 15.64 5.22 3.25
CA GLN A 184 16.84 6.04 3.12
C GLN A 184 17.03 6.47 1.67
N ALA A 185 17.35 7.74 1.45
CA ALA A 185 17.75 8.22 0.13
C ALA A 185 19.13 7.64 -0.22
N THR A 186 19.20 6.83 -1.28
CA THR A 186 20.47 6.40 -1.85
C THR A 186 21.15 7.62 -2.49
N THR A 187 22.09 8.22 -1.78
CA THR A 187 23.02 9.18 -2.39
C THR A 187 24.01 8.36 -3.20
N ASN A 188 23.90 8.39 -4.53
CA ASN A 188 24.94 7.88 -5.42
C ASN A 188 26.23 8.66 -5.13
N GLY A 189 27.10 8.08 -4.29
CA GLY A 189 28.44 8.57 -4.06
C GLY A 189 29.26 8.44 -5.34
N ARG A 190 29.19 9.45 -6.21
CA ARG A 190 30.26 9.71 -7.18
C ARG A 190 31.45 10.25 -6.40
N THR A 191 32.28 9.36 -5.89
CA THR A 191 33.67 9.68 -5.57
C THR A 191 34.37 9.96 -6.91
N HIS A 192 34.66 11.25 -7.14
CA HIS A 192 35.68 11.65 -8.10
C HIS A 192 37.03 11.11 -7.60
N THR A 193 37.68 10.29 -8.42
CA THR A 193 39.14 10.15 -8.45
C THR A 193 39.64 10.74 -9.75
#